data_AF-A0A177ECD3-F1
#
_entry.id   AF-A0A177ECD3-F1
#
_cell.length_a   1.000
_cell.length_b   1.000
_cell.length_c   1.000
_cell.angle_alpha   90.00
_cell.angle_beta   90.00
_cell.angle_gamma   90.00
#
_symmetry.space_group_name_H-M   'P 1'
#
loop_
_entity.id
_entity.type
_entity.pdbx_description
1 polymer ?
#
loop_
_entity_poly.entity_id
_entity_poly.type
_entity_poly.pdbx_seq_one_letter_code
_entity_poly.pdbx_strand_id
1 'polypeptide(L)'
;MSTQEELTVGRIAQQIVDLEMNLKTDVEARTEPLRTEIFKRHSDINIFFEDIHTTVKEISELIESYEDTKKADKERVLKRVTYKKIELLIDAVIYQERRKKDGLLRARQEYTKNIREYNKALIGCAGKLLDIAKTSTAHFPFVIGMVRHLQLLAVTFDCFIPVAFYLLYMMNQMDKQSPSSVPLLPVPENALKVQEKYVTSRIYREYVFSNCLDLLLSNLKMHSNSLGFPEYSNFIGSELRRFRNSKNKSAPWINTKIEGIARGIKEHSERIEQLRAGLTVMDEQAIERLEAMIPPLQIGLE
;
A
#
# COMPACT_ATOMS: atom_id res chain seq x y z
N MET A 1 27.18 -1.61 -34.58
CA MET A 1 26.21 -0.96 -33.68
C MET A 1 25.75 -2.03 -32.70
N SER A 2 26.20 -2.00 -31.44
CA SER A 2 25.65 -2.90 -30.44
C SER A 2 24.18 -2.54 -30.25
N THR A 3 23.28 -3.46 -30.59
CA THR A 3 21.90 -3.41 -30.09
C THR A 3 22.00 -3.25 -28.58
N GLN A 4 21.70 -2.05 -28.06
CA GLN A 4 21.45 -1.90 -26.64
C GLN A 4 20.31 -2.87 -26.34
N GLU A 5 20.61 -3.97 -25.65
CA GLU A 5 19.56 -4.84 -25.11
C GLU A 5 18.62 -3.94 -24.30
N GLU A 6 17.38 -3.78 -24.77
CA GLU A 6 16.41 -3.01 -24.03
C GLU A 6 16.26 -3.60 -22.63
N LEU A 7 16.47 -2.76 -21.63
CA LEU A 7 16.40 -3.19 -20.24
C LEU A 7 14.94 -3.47 -19.86
N THR A 8 14.61 -4.74 -19.63
CA THR A 8 13.29 -5.17 -19.16
C THR A 8 13.03 -4.71 -17.72
N VAL A 9 11.76 -4.64 -17.30
CA VAL A 9 11.37 -4.33 -15.91
C VAL A 9 12.09 -5.24 -14.92
N GLY A 10 12.21 -6.53 -15.23
CA GLY A 10 12.89 -7.50 -14.38
C GLY A 10 14.39 -7.21 -14.22
N ARG A 11 15.08 -6.84 -15.30
CA ARG A 11 16.51 -6.51 -15.26
C ARG A 11 16.75 -5.22 -14.48
N ILE A 12 15.92 -4.20 -14.67
CA ILE A 12 16.00 -2.94 -13.93
C ILE A 12 15.70 -3.17 -12.45
N ALA A 13 14.67 -3.94 -12.12
CA ALA A 13 14.34 -4.29 -10.75
C ALA A 13 15.52 -5.01 -10.06
N GLN A 14 16.16 -5.97 -10.73
CA GLN A 14 17.35 -6.65 -10.20
C GLN A 14 18.50 -5.67 -9.94
N GLN A 15 18.82 -4.79 -10.90
CA GLN A 15 19.88 -3.81 -10.74
C GLN A 15 19.62 -2.85 -9.57
N ILE A 16 18.38 -2.39 -9.41
CA ILE A 16 18.00 -1.55 -8.27
C ILE A 16 18.21 -2.31 -6.95
N VAL A 17 17.77 -3.56 -6.88
CA VAL A 17 17.95 -4.40 -5.68
C VAL A 17 19.43 -4.60 -5.37
N ASP A 18 20.26 -4.85 -6.37
CA ASP A 18 21.70 -5.02 -6.20
C ASP A 18 22.35 -3.74 -5.66
N LEU A 19 21.92 -2.57 -6.14
CA LEU A 19 22.38 -1.27 -5.62
C LEU A 19 21.93 -1.05 -4.17
N GLU A 20 20.66 -1.30 -3.87
CA GLU A 20 20.09 -1.17 -2.51
C GLU A 20 20.79 -2.08 -1.49
N MET A 21 21.29 -3.24 -1.93
CA MET A 21 21.98 -4.20 -1.06
C MET A 21 23.47 -3.87 -0.87
N ASN A 22 24.12 -3.26 -1.85
CA ASN A 22 25.56 -3.01 -1.83
C ASN A 22 25.96 -1.59 -1.39
N LEU A 23 25.05 -0.62 -1.52
CA LEU A 23 25.31 0.77 -1.17
C LEU A 23 24.78 1.12 0.23
N LYS A 24 25.60 1.84 1.01
CA LYS A 24 25.22 2.35 2.34
C LYS A 24 24.68 3.78 2.29
N THR A 25 25.06 4.57 1.28
CA THR A 25 24.65 5.96 1.04
C THR A 25 24.34 6.14 -0.44
N ASP A 26 23.63 7.21 -0.79
CA ASP A 26 23.35 7.63 -2.18
C ASP A 26 22.55 6.63 -3.02
N VAL A 27 21.84 5.69 -2.37
CA VAL A 27 21.02 4.66 -3.04
C VAL A 27 20.01 5.31 -3.99
N GLU A 28 19.34 6.37 -3.55
CA GLU A 28 18.33 7.07 -4.34
C GLU A 28 18.94 7.71 -5.59
N ALA A 29 20.02 8.47 -5.44
CA ALA A 29 20.72 9.09 -6.57
C ALA A 29 21.23 8.08 -7.61
N ARG A 30 21.55 6.84 -7.18
CA ARG A 30 22.01 5.76 -8.07
C ARG A 30 20.87 4.95 -8.70
N THR A 31 19.70 4.91 -8.07
CA THR A 31 18.54 4.15 -8.55
C THR A 31 17.60 5.00 -9.40
N GLU A 32 17.60 6.32 -9.21
CA GLU A 32 16.75 7.25 -9.98
C GLU A 32 16.96 7.19 -11.50
N PRO A 33 18.19 7.09 -12.04
CA PRO A 33 18.39 6.92 -13.48
C PRO A 33 17.74 5.64 -14.02
N LEU A 34 17.71 4.57 -13.22
CA LEU A 34 17.10 3.30 -13.59
C LEU A 34 15.56 3.39 -13.59
N ARG A 35 14.96 4.09 -12.62
CA ARG A 35 13.53 4.42 -12.62
C ARG A 35 13.15 5.28 -13.83
N THR A 36 13.98 6.27 -14.14
CA THR A 36 13.77 7.12 -15.32
C THR A 36 13.79 6.31 -16.62
N GLU A 37 14.63 5.27 -16.70
CA GLU A 37 14.69 4.39 -17.87
C GLU A 37 13.39 3.58 -18.06
N ILE A 38 12.76 3.14 -16.97
CA ILE A 38 11.40 2.55 -17.01
C ILE A 38 10.41 3.53 -17.63
N PHE A 39 10.41 4.79 -17.17
CA PHE A 39 9.48 5.80 -17.68
C PHE A 39 9.68 6.10 -19.17
N LYS A 40 10.94 6.10 -19.64
CA LYS A 40 11.25 6.24 -21.07
C LYS A 40 10.76 5.03 -21.86
N ARG A 41 11.03 3.81 -21.39
CA ARG A 41 10.55 2.57 -22.02
C ARG A 41 9.02 2.56 -22.13
N HIS A 42 8.33 2.92 -21.05
CA HIS A 42 6.87 3.00 -20.99
C HIS A 42 6.31 4.26 -21.65
N SER A 43 7.14 5.05 -22.35
CA SER A 43 6.62 6.10 -23.24
C SER A 43 5.86 5.48 -24.43
N ASP A 44 6.22 4.26 -24.82
CA ASP A 44 5.42 3.37 -25.67
C ASP A 44 4.39 2.61 -24.82
N ILE A 45 3.11 2.78 -25.17
CA ILE A 45 2.00 2.21 -24.40
C ILE A 45 1.86 0.70 -24.58
N ASN A 46 2.26 0.17 -25.73
CA ASN A 46 2.19 -1.27 -25.99
C ASN A 46 3.20 -2.01 -25.12
N ILE A 47 4.43 -1.48 -25.06
CA ILE A 47 5.49 -2.00 -24.19
C ILE A 47 5.07 -1.91 -22.72
N PHE A 48 4.47 -0.78 -22.32
CA PHE A 48 3.95 -0.62 -20.95
C PHE A 48 2.93 -1.70 -20.58
N PHE A 49 1.94 -1.97 -21.44
CA PHE A 49 0.93 -2.99 -21.18
C PHE A 49 1.50 -4.41 -21.22
N GLU A 50 2.43 -4.68 -22.16
CA GLU A 50 3.14 -5.96 -22.24
C GLU A 50 3.97 -6.23 -20.97
N ASP A 51 4.68 -5.22 -20.46
CA ASP A 51 5.49 -5.33 -19.25
C ASP A 51 4.61 -5.60 -18.02
N ILE A 52 3.43 -4.96 -17.92
CA ILE A 52 2.45 -5.28 -16.85
C ILE A 52 1.96 -6.72 -16.99
N HIS A 53 1.52 -7.12 -18.18
CA HIS A 53 0.98 -8.46 -18.43
C HIS A 53 2.00 -9.54 -18.07
N THR A 54 3.22 -9.41 -18.60
CA THR A 54 4.32 -10.35 -18.40
C THR A 54 4.69 -10.45 -16.93
N THR A 55 4.86 -9.31 -16.25
CA THR A 55 5.21 -9.30 -14.83
C THR A 55 4.11 -9.91 -13.95
N VAL A 56 2.84 -9.57 -14.20
CA VAL A 56 1.71 -10.14 -13.46
C VAL A 56 1.62 -11.65 -13.68
N LYS A 57 1.84 -12.11 -14.91
CA LYS A 57 1.87 -13.54 -15.24
C LYS A 57 3.00 -14.26 -14.51
N GLU A 58 4.23 -13.78 -14.62
CA GLU A 58 5.40 -14.35 -13.94
C GLU A 58 5.19 -14.46 -12.43
N ILE A 59 4.64 -13.42 -11.80
CA ILE A 59 4.40 -13.42 -10.35
C ILE A 59 3.24 -14.35 -9.98
N SER A 60 2.20 -14.42 -10.81
CA SER A 60 1.08 -15.34 -10.58
C SER A 60 1.52 -16.79 -10.65
N GLU A 61 2.37 -17.16 -11.62
CA GLU A 61 2.96 -18.49 -11.73
C GLU A 61 3.84 -18.82 -10.51
N LEU A 62 4.60 -17.84 -10.00
CA LEU A 62 5.36 -18.02 -8.76
C LEU A 62 4.47 -18.25 -7.53
N ILE A 63 3.32 -17.56 -7.45
CA ILE A 63 2.35 -17.72 -6.37
C ILE A 63 1.67 -19.09 -6.45
N GLU A 64 1.21 -19.50 -7.61
CA GLU A 64 0.57 -20.80 -7.83
C GLU A 64 1.54 -21.95 -7.46
N SER A 65 2.79 -21.86 -7.91
CA SER A 65 3.84 -22.82 -7.53
C SER A 65 4.06 -22.89 -6.00
N TYR A 66 3.89 -21.78 -5.28
CA TYR A 66 3.97 -21.75 -3.82
C TYR A 66 2.74 -22.38 -3.15
N GLU A 67 1.53 -22.11 -3.67
CA GLU A 67 0.28 -22.64 -3.14
C GLU A 67 0.17 -24.16 -3.27
N ASP A 68 0.70 -24.72 -4.37
CA ASP A 68 0.71 -26.16 -4.65
C ASP A 68 1.68 -26.93 -3.73
N THR A 69 2.82 -26.33 -3.42
CA THR A 69 3.89 -27.03 -2.69
C THR A 69 3.73 -26.97 -1.17
N LYS A 70 2.93 -26.03 -0.63
CA LYS A 70 2.59 -25.82 0.80
C LYS A 70 3.73 -25.89 1.84
N LYS A 71 5.00 -25.98 1.44
CA LYS A 71 6.21 -25.67 2.22
C LYS A 71 7.47 -25.76 1.34
N ALA A 72 8.20 -24.65 1.24
CA ALA A 72 9.63 -24.55 1.59
C ALA A 72 10.24 -23.21 1.16
N ASP A 73 9.56 -22.38 0.36
CA ASP A 73 10.22 -21.15 -0.09
C ASP A 73 9.27 -19.96 -0.25
N LYS A 74 8.67 -19.52 0.86
CA LYS A 74 8.04 -18.18 0.93
C LYS A 74 9.02 -17.09 0.46
N GLU A 75 10.32 -17.30 0.70
CA GLU A 75 11.41 -16.43 0.23
C GLU A 75 11.60 -16.50 -1.29
N ARG A 76 11.08 -17.52 -2.00
CA ARG A 76 11.04 -17.56 -3.47
C ARG A 76 10.08 -16.53 -4.04
N VAL A 77 8.94 -16.36 -3.39
CA VAL A 77 7.86 -15.46 -3.82
C VAL A 77 8.10 -14.04 -3.30
N LEU A 78 8.38 -13.90 -2.01
CA LEU A 78 8.58 -12.62 -1.32
C LEU A 78 10.00 -12.07 -1.49
N LYS A 79 10.49 -12.06 -2.72
CA LYS A 79 11.82 -11.51 -3.05
C LYS A 79 11.80 -10.00 -3.17
N ARG A 80 12.95 -9.39 -2.89
CA ARG A 80 13.21 -7.97 -3.19
C ARG A 80 12.92 -7.62 -4.64
N VAL A 81 13.29 -8.49 -5.56
CA VAL A 81 13.06 -8.29 -7.00
C VAL A 81 11.58 -8.34 -7.32
N THR A 82 10.81 -9.28 -6.75
CA THR A 82 9.35 -9.36 -6.94
C THR A 82 8.67 -8.09 -6.44
N TYR A 83 9.02 -7.64 -5.23
CA TYR A 83 8.54 -6.38 -4.67
C TYR A 83 8.86 -5.20 -5.60
N LYS A 84 10.13 -5.10 -6.03
CA LYS A 84 10.61 -3.99 -6.84
C LYS A 84 9.97 -3.96 -8.23
N LYS A 85 9.71 -5.11 -8.85
CA LYS A 85 8.95 -5.21 -10.10
C LYS A 85 7.56 -4.55 -9.96
N ILE A 86 6.82 -4.90 -8.89
CA ILE A 86 5.49 -4.32 -8.64
C ILE A 86 5.57 -2.83 -8.34
N GLU A 87 6.53 -2.40 -7.50
CA GLU A 87 6.78 -0.98 -7.22
C GLU A 87 7.01 -0.18 -8.50
N LEU A 88 7.93 -0.64 -9.37
CA LEU A 88 8.24 0.05 -10.63
C LEU A 88 7.04 0.13 -11.57
N LEU A 89 6.21 -0.92 -11.62
CA LEU A 89 4.99 -0.88 -12.44
C LEU A 89 3.94 0.08 -11.87
N ILE A 90 3.76 0.13 -10.55
CA ILE A 90 2.86 1.11 -9.92
C ILE A 90 3.35 2.53 -10.21
N ASP A 91 4.64 2.80 -10.04
CA ASP A 91 5.23 4.11 -10.36
C ASP A 91 5.02 4.47 -11.84
N ALA A 92 5.22 3.52 -12.75
CA ALA A 92 5.00 3.71 -14.17
C ALA A 92 3.54 4.02 -14.50
N VAL A 93 2.59 3.31 -13.88
CA VAL A 93 1.16 3.59 -14.02
C VAL A 93 0.85 5.03 -13.55
N ILE A 94 1.35 5.43 -12.38
CA ILE A 94 1.15 6.78 -11.84
C ILE A 94 1.72 7.83 -12.79
N TYR A 95 2.90 7.57 -13.34
CA TYR A 95 3.52 8.43 -14.35
C TYR A 95 2.67 8.58 -15.61
N GLN A 96 2.09 7.49 -16.14
CA GLN A 96 1.19 7.57 -17.30
C GLN A 96 -0.10 8.35 -16.99
N GLU A 97 -0.71 8.19 -15.81
CA GLU A 97 -1.87 9.00 -15.43
C GLU A 97 -1.55 10.49 -15.34
N ARG A 98 -0.36 10.86 -14.83
CA ARG A 98 0.08 12.27 -14.84
C ARG A 98 0.23 12.79 -16.27
N ARG A 99 0.93 12.05 -17.13
CA ARG A 99 1.05 12.41 -18.56
C ARG A 99 -0.30 12.54 -19.25
N LYS A 100 -1.27 11.69 -18.92
CA LYS A 100 -2.63 11.79 -19.45
C LYS A 100 -3.33 13.05 -18.96
N LYS A 101 -3.24 13.38 -17.68
CA LYS A 101 -3.80 14.62 -17.10
C LYS A 101 -3.18 15.87 -17.73
N ASP A 102 -1.88 15.83 -17.99
CA ASP A 102 -1.12 16.93 -18.59
C ASP A 102 -1.26 17.01 -20.13
N GLY A 103 -2.01 16.08 -20.75
CA GLY A 103 -2.18 16.03 -22.21
C GLY A 103 -0.93 15.57 -22.99
N LEU A 104 0.06 14.99 -22.31
CA LEU A 104 1.33 14.52 -22.88
C LEU A 104 1.29 13.07 -23.39
N LEU A 105 0.16 12.38 -23.17
CA LEU A 105 -0.02 10.99 -23.59
C LEU A 105 -0.62 10.91 -25.01
N ARG A 106 0.20 10.52 -25.99
CA ARG A 106 -0.21 10.43 -27.41
C ARG A 106 -1.34 9.41 -27.63
N ALA A 107 -1.26 8.23 -27.01
CA ALA A 107 -2.22 7.13 -27.16
C ALA A 107 -3.34 7.17 -26.08
N ARG A 108 -3.91 8.35 -25.81
CA ARG A 108 -4.85 8.57 -24.70
C ARG A 108 -6.08 7.66 -24.73
N GLN A 109 -6.67 7.43 -25.90
CA GLN A 109 -7.88 6.61 -26.05
C GLN A 109 -7.62 5.15 -25.72
N GLU A 110 -6.58 4.58 -26.32
CA GLU A 110 -6.15 3.20 -26.07
C GLU A 110 -5.80 2.98 -24.61
N TYR A 111 -5.02 3.89 -24.02
CA TYR A 111 -4.68 3.82 -22.62
C TYR A 111 -5.93 3.83 -21.72
N THR A 112 -6.87 4.76 -21.96
CA THR A 112 -8.11 4.88 -21.16
C THR A 112 -8.98 3.63 -21.27
N LYS A 113 -9.03 3.01 -22.46
CA LYS A 113 -9.77 1.76 -22.69
C LYS A 113 -9.21 0.59 -21.89
N ASN A 114 -7.89 0.47 -21.83
CA ASN A 114 -7.23 -0.74 -21.35
C ASN A 114 -6.78 -0.66 -19.88
N ILE A 115 -6.40 0.53 -19.38
CA ILE A 115 -5.72 0.68 -18.08
C ILE A 115 -6.50 0.08 -16.90
N ARG A 116 -7.84 0.11 -16.94
CA ARG A 116 -8.68 -0.45 -15.87
C ARG A 116 -8.45 -1.95 -15.68
N GLU A 117 -8.31 -2.70 -16.77
CA GLU A 117 -8.06 -4.14 -16.72
C GLU A 117 -6.67 -4.45 -16.16
N TYR A 118 -5.66 -3.75 -16.66
CA TYR A 118 -4.28 -3.90 -16.20
C TYR A 118 -4.10 -3.51 -14.74
N ASN A 119 -4.73 -2.43 -14.28
CA ASN A 119 -4.74 -2.05 -12.87
C ASN A 119 -5.40 -3.11 -12.00
N LYS A 120 -6.53 -3.68 -12.45
CA LYS A 120 -7.20 -4.76 -11.72
C LYS A 120 -6.28 -5.99 -11.61
N ALA A 121 -5.58 -6.34 -12.68
CA ALA A 121 -4.61 -7.44 -12.67
C ALA A 121 -3.44 -7.16 -11.71
N LEU A 122 -2.88 -5.96 -11.74
CA LEU A 122 -1.77 -5.54 -10.87
C LEU A 122 -2.18 -5.51 -9.39
N ILE A 123 -3.34 -4.93 -9.07
CA ILE A 123 -3.91 -4.90 -7.71
C ILE A 123 -4.19 -6.32 -7.22
N GLY A 124 -4.78 -7.18 -8.06
CA GLY A 124 -5.05 -8.57 -7.73
C GLY A 124 -3.76 -9.34 -7.43
N CYS A 125 -2.72 -9.17 -8.25
CA CYS A 125 -1.41 -9.76 -8.05
C CYS A 125 -0.76 -9.29 -6.73
N ALA A 126 -0.77 -7.97 -6.47
CA ALA A 126 -0.26 -7.41 -5.22
C ALA A 126 -1.04 -7.91 -3.99
N GLY A 127 -2.36 -8.05 -4.11
CA GLY A 127 -3.22 -8.62 -3.07
C GLY A 127 -2.84 -10.05 -2.70
N LYS A 128 -2.62 -10.92 -3.70
CA LYS A 128 -2.14 -12.29 -3.47
C LYS A 128 -0.78 -12.33 -2.76
N LEU A 129 0.16 -11.46 -3.15
CA LEU A 129 1.45 -11.33 -2.45
C LEU A 129 1.28 -10.88 -1.00
N LEU A 130 0.39 -9.92 -0.75
CA LEU A 130 0.06 -9.44 0.60
C LEU A 130 -0.54 -10.55 1.46
N ASP A 131 -1.41 -11.39 0.89
CA ASP A 131 -2.00 -12.54 1.57
C ASP A 131 -0.97 -13.58 2.00
N ILE A 132 0.09 -13.78 1.20
CA ILE A 132 1.22 -14.64 1.58
C ILE A 132 2.06 -13.93 2.65
N ALA A 133 2.42 -12.66 2.44
CA ALA A 133 3.33 -11.91 3.32
C ALA A 133 2.76 -11.71 4.73
N LYS A 134 1.47 -11.41 4.87
CA LYS A 134 0.81 -11.16 6.17
C LYS A 134 0.90 -12.36 7.12
N THR A 135 1.08 -13.58 6.61
CA THR A 135 1.19 -14.79 7.45
C THR A 135 2.48 -14.88 8.27
N SER A 136 3.45 -13.99 8.02
CA SER A 136 4.72 -13.94 8.73
C SER A 136 4.94 -12.55 9.30
N THR A 137 4.97 -12.44 10.63
CA THR A 137 5.27 -11.16 11.31
C THR A 137 6.61 -10.58 10.90
N ALA A 138 7.61 -11.39 10.56
CA ALA A 138 8.89 -10.94 10.04
C ALA A 138 8.79 -10.13 8.72
N HIS A 139 7.73 -10.30 7.94
CA HIS A 139 7.52 -9.69 6.63
C HIS A 139 6.58 -8.48 6.66
N PHE A 140 6.24 -7.95 7.84
CA PHE A 140 5.40 -6.74 7.92
C PHE A 140 6.00 -5.51 7.23
N PRO A 141 7.33 -5.29 7.18
CA PRO A 141 7.90 -4.21 6.37
C PRO A 141 7.53 -4.31 4.87
N PHE A 142 7.55 -5.52 4.31
CA PHE A 142 7.06 -5.76 2.94
C PHE A 142 5.59 -5.38 2.80
N VAL A 143 4.74 -5.83 3.74
CA VAL A 143 3.30 -5.52 3.71
C VAL A 143 3.07 -4.01 3.78
N ILE A 144 3.76 -3.31 4.68
CA ILE A 144 3.71 -1.84 4.84
C ILE A 144 4.11 -1.15 3.53
N GLY A 145 5.23 -1.55 2.93
CA GLY A 145 5.71 -1.00 1.66
C GLY A 145 4.70 -1.19 0.53
N MET A 146 4.15 -2.40 0.39
CA MET A 146 3.20 -2.71 -0.67
C MET A 146 1.86 -1.99 -0.47
N VAL A 147 1.32 -1.94 0.76
CA VAL A 147 0.12 -1.17 1.10
C VAL A 147 0.31 0.30 0.72
N ARG A 148 1.48 0.90 1.02
CA ARG A 148 1.77 2.30 0.66
C ARG A 148 1.67 2.52 -0.85
N HIS A 149 2.25 1.64 -1.67
CA HIS A 149 2.16 1.74 -3.13
C HIS A 149 0.72 1.54 -3.64
N LEU A 150 -0.03 0.60 -3.06
CA LEU A 150 -1.44 0.44 -3.39
C LEU A 150 -2.27 1.68 -3.02
N GLN A 151 -1.97 2.37 -1.92
CA GLN A 151 -2.64 3.63 -1.60
C GLN A 151 -2.31 4.74 -2.59
N LEU A 152 -1.06 4.84 -3.04
CA LEU A 152 -0.69 5.80 -4.09
C LEU A 152 -1.46 5.53 -5.38
N LEU A 153 -1.63 4.25 -5.74
CA LEU A 153 -2.44 3.85 -6.88
C LEU A 153 -3.93 4.21 -6.67
N ALA A 154 -4.47 3.93 -5.48
CA ALA A 154 -5.85 4.27 -5.11
C ALA A 154 -6.13 5.77 -5.26
N VAL A 155 -5.25 6.64 -4.73
CA VAL A 155 -5.34 8.10 -4.88
C VAL A 155 -5.27 8.52 -6.35
N THR A 156 -4.39 7.88 -7.12
CA THR A 156 -4.15 8.29 -8.52
C THR A 156 -5.37 8.03 -9.41
N PHE A 157 -6.07 6.92 -9.18
CA PHE A 157 -7.25 6.49 -9.94
C PHE A 157 -8.57 6.84 -9.28
N ASP A 158 -8.54 7.46 -8.10
CA ASP A 158 -9.73 7.71 -7.28
C ASP A 158 -10.55 6.42 -7.10
N CYS A 159 -9.88 5.35 -6.67
CA CYS A 159 -10.50 4.04 -6.51
C CYS A 159 -10.32 3.49 -5.10
N PHE A 160 -11.30 2.74 -4.62
CA PHE A 160 -11.23 2.10 -3.32
C PHE A 160 -10.41 0.81 -3.40
N ILE A 161 -9.30 0.76 -2.66
CA ILE A 161 -8.53 -0.47 -2.43
C ILE A 161 -8.60 -0.81 -0.93
N PRO A 162 -9.14 -1.98 -0.53
CA PRO A 162 -9.43 -2.31 0.87
C PRO A 162 -8.18 -2.69 1.69
N VAL A 163 -7.18 -1.81 1.74
CA VAL A 163 -5.90 -2.09 2.38
C VAL A 163 -5.95 -2.07 3.92
N ALA A 164 -6.97 -1.45 4.51
CA ALA A 164 -7.14 -1.33 5.95
C ALA A 164 -7.16 -2.69 6.68
N PHE A 165 -7.68 -3.73 6.02
CA PHE A 165 -7.70 -5.10 6.54
C PHE A 165 -6.29 -5.60 6.89
N TYR A 166 -5.30 -5.39 6.00
CA TYR A 166 -3.93 -5.83 6.24
C TYR A 166 -3.29 -5.08 7.41
N LEU A 167 -3.56 -3.78 7.52
CA LEU A 167 -3.04 -2.92 8.58
C LEU A 167 -3.57 -3.35 9.95
N LEU A 168 -4.89 -3.53 10.07
CA LEU A 168 -5.54 -3.99 11.30
C LEU A 168 -5.10 -5.42 11.66
N TYR A 169 -4.92 -6.29 10.66
CA TYR A 169 -4.41 -7.64 10.88
C TYR A 169 -3.01 -7.61 11.50
N MET A 170 -2.08 -6.83 10.94
CA MET A 170 -0.72 -6.68 11.47
C MET A 170 -0.72 -6.15 12.91
N MET A 171 -1.50 -5.09 13.17
CA MET A 171 -1.67 -4.54 14.52
C MET A 171 -2.19 -5.59 15.50
N ASN A 172 -3.18 -6.41 15.08
CA ASN A 172 -3.72 -7.50 15.90
C ASN A 172 -2.70 -8.60 16.19
N GLN A 173 -1.86 -8.98 15.23
CA GLN A 173 -0.79 -9.95 15.48
C GLN A 173 0.27 -9.39 16.43
N MET A 174 0.65 -8.14 16.26
CA MET A 174 1.60 -7.47 17.16
C MET A 174 1.03 -7.25 18.56
N ASP A 175 -0.28 -7.02 18.69
CA ASP A 175 -0.94 -6.81 19.98
C ASP A 175 -1.00 -8.09 20.83
N LYS A 176 -1.00 -9.27 20.19
CA LYS A 176 -0.95 -10.57 20.88
C LYS A 176 0.43 -10.90 21.44
N GLN A 177 1.47 -10.22 20.98
CA GLN A 177 2.85 -10.49 21.38
C GLN A 177 3.26 -9.59 22.55
N SER A 178 3.84 -10.19 23.59
CA SER A 178 4.45 -9.42 24.68
C SER A 178 5.80 -8.87 24.22
N PRO A 179 6.00 -7.55 24.22
CA PRO A 179 7.23 -6.96 23.69
C PRO A 179 8.41 -7.20 24.64
N SER A 180 9.53 -7.63 24.08
CA SER A 180 10.83 -7.67 24.75
C SER A 180 11.40 -6.25 24.88
N SER A 181 12.03 -5.99 26.02
CA SER A 181 12.70 -4.73 26.36
C SER A 181 14.14 -4.65 25.83
N VAL A 182 14.62 -5.66 25.10
CA VAL A 182 15.98 -5.67 24.56
C VAL A 182 16.16 -4.52 23.56
N PRO A 183 17.15 -3.63 23.76
CA PRO A 183 17.41 -2.56 22.83
C PRO A 183 17.93 -3.13 21.51
N LEU A 184 17.25 -2.78 20.41
CA LEU A 184 17.63 -3.09 19.04
C LEU A 184 17.75 -1.80 18.24
N LEU A 185 18.35 -1.88 17.05
CA LEU A 185 18.37 -0.75 16.13
C LEU A 185 16.96 -0.52 15.54
N PRO A 186 16.67 0.69 15.03
CA PRO A 186 15.46 0.93 14.25
C PRO A 186 15.38 0.01 13.02
N VAL A 187 14.15 -0.28 12.59
CA VAL A 187 13.91 -1.05 11.36
C VAL A 187 14.34 -0.20 10.16
N PRO A 188 15.20 -0.69 9.26
CA PRO A 188 15.56 0.03 8.04
C PRO A 188 14.33 0.31 7.17
N GLU A 189 14.27 1.48 6.55
CA GLU A 189 13.12 1.88 5.72
C GLU A 189 12.89 0.97 4.51
N ASN A 190 13.97 0.40 3.95
CA ASN A 190 13.95 -0.53 2.82
C ASN A 190 13.95 -2.01 3.24
N ALA A 191 13.68 -2.32 4.52
CA ALA A 191 13.54 -3.70 4.96
C ALA A 191 12.32 -4.35 4.30
N LEU A 192 12.47 -5.56 3.76
CA LEU A 192 11.32 -6.40 3.39
C LEU A 192 11.02 -7.47 4.45
N LYS A 193 12.05 -7.82 5.22
CA LYS A 193 12.00 -8.80 6.28
C LYS A 193 12.91 -8.37 7.41
N VAL A 194 12.51 -8.66 8.65
CA VAL A 194 13.36 -8.54 9.83
C VAL A 194 13.79 -9.91 10.35
N GLN A 195 14.89 -9.95 11.10
CA GLN A 195 15.30 -11.15 11.82
C GLN A 195 14.29 -11.48 12.92
N GLU A 196 14.16 -12.76 13.29
CA GLU A 196 13.16 -13.21 14.27
C GLU A 196 13.28 -12.48 15.62
N LYS A 197 14.51 -12.16 16.06
CA LYS A 197 14.74 -11.38 17.29
C LYS A 197 14.10 -9.99 17.28
N TYR A 198 13.90 -9.39 16.10
CA TYR A 198 13.22 -8.10 15.97
C TYR A 198 11.72 -8.24 16.20
N VAL A 199 11.11 -9.35 15.76
CA VAL A 199 9.65 -9.55 15.80
C VAL A 199 9.09 -9.34 17.19
N THR A 200 9.77 -9.85 18.22
CA THR A 200 9.32 -9.72 19.61
C THR A 200 9.74 -8.41 20.25
N SER A 201 10.50 -7.55 19.58
CA SER A 201 11.03 -6.33 20.19
C SER A 201 9.97 -5.21 20.28
N ARG A 202 10.09 -4.40 21.32
CA ARG A 202 9.28 -3.18 21.47
C ARG A 202 9.42 -2.24 20.27
N ILE A 203 10.64 -2.04 19.78
CA ILE A 203 10.94 -1.12 18.66
C ILE A 203 10.23 -1.56 17.39
N TYR A 204 10.26 -2.86 17.08
CA TYR A 204 9.57 -3.39 15.91
C TYR A 204 8.04 -3.25 16.03
N ARG A 205 7.50 -3.51 17.22
CA ARG A 205 6.08 -3.31 17.49
C ARG A 205 5.67 -1.85 17.28
N GLU A 206 6.43 -0.90 17.83
CA GLU A 206 6.18 0.52 17.67
C GLU A 206 6.30 0.96 16.20
N TYR A 207 7.28 0.45 15.47
CA TYR A 207 7.42 0.64 14.03
C TYR A 207 6.17 0.17 13.26
N VAL A 208 5.69 -1.05 13.51
CA VAL A 208 4.51 -1.61 12.83
C VAL A 208 3.27 -0.78 13.18
N PHE A 209 3.01 -0.51 14.46
CA PHE A 209 1.86 0.28 14.88
C PHE A 209 1.89 1.68 14.28
N SER A 210 3.03 2.37 14.30
CA SER A 210 3.15 3.72 13.75
C SER A 210 2.78 3.76 12.27
N ASN A 211 3.44 2.91 11.48
CA ASN A 211 3.22 2.84 10.04
C ASN A 211 1.80 2.42 9.71
N CYS A 212 1.22 1.46 10.44
CA CYS A 212 -0.18 1.06 10.24
C CYS A 212 -1.13 2.22 10.52
N LEU A 213 -0.90 3.00 11.58
CA LEU A 213 -1.74 4.16 11.92
C LEU A 213 -1.61 5.28 10.88
N ASP A 214 -0.39 5.54 10.37
CA ASP A 214 -0.17 6.52 9.29
C ASP A 214 -0.90 6.12 8.01
N LEU A 215 -0.77 4.85 7.60
CA LEU A 215 -1.43 4.34 6.40
C LEU A 215 -2.95 4.25 6.59
N LEU A 216 -3.45 3.83 7.76
CA LEU A 216 -4.88 3.84 8.07
C LEU A 216 -5.45 5.25 8.00
N LEU A 217 -4.75 6.23 8.59
CA LEU A 217 -5.14 7.63 8.55
C LEU A 217 -5.21 8.15 7.12
N SER A 218 -4.18 7.88 6.31
CA SER A 218 -4.18 8.24 4.89
C SER A 218 -5.38 7.61 4.16
N ASN A 219 -5.67 6.33 4.41
CA ASN A 219 -6.82 5.64 3.80
C ASN A 219 -8.16 6.28 4.21
N LEU A 220 -8.31 6.59 5.50
CA LEU A 220 -9.53 7.18 6.03
C LEU A 220 -9.77 8.57 5.45
N LYS A 221 -8.73 9.40 5.33
CA LYS A 221 -8.82 10.73 4.71
C LYS A 221 -9.18 10.65 3.23
N MET A 222 -8.61 9.69 2.49
CA MET A 222 -8.90 9.51 1.08
C MET A 222 -10.38 9.18 0.82
N HIS A 223 -11.01 8.43 1.73
CA HIS A 223 -12.41 7.99 1.57
C HIS A 223 -13.38 8.73 2.50
N SER A 224 -12.96 9.82 3.15
CA SER A 224 -13.78 10.51 4.14
C SER A 224 -14.95 11.30 3.54
N ASN A 225 -14.87 11.64 2.26
CA ASN A 225 -15.94 12.34 1.54
C ASN A 225 -17.04 11.39 1.06
N SER A 226 -16.89 10.08 1.20
CA SER A 226 -17.94 9.16 0.78
C SER A 226 -19.07 9.14 1.79
N LEU A 227 -20.31 9.14 1.30
CA LEU A 227 -21.45 8.88 2.15
C LEU A 227 -21.28 7.55 2.86
N GLY A 228 -20.71 6.51 2.23
CA GLY A 228 -20.42 5.17 2.79
C GLY A 228 -19.34 5.11 3.88
N PHE A 229 -18.76 6.24 4.27
CA PHE A 229 -17.69 6.28 5.27
C PHE A 229 -18.07 5.67 6.63
N PRO A 230 -19.27 5.88 7.20
CA PRO A 230 -19.63 5.28 8.49
C PRO A 230 -19.55 3.75 8.48
N GLU A 231 -20.08 3.08 7.45
CA GLU A 231 -20.04 1.63 7.33
C GLU A 231 -18.61 1.10 7.24
N TYR A 232 -17.77 1.77 6.46
CA TYR A 232 -16.38 1.39 6.27
C TYR A 232 -15.51 1.64 7.52
N SER A 233 -15.67 2.79 8.16
CA SER A 233 -14.76 3.27 9.20
C SER A 233 -15.12 2.81 10.62
N ASN A 234 -16.40 2.47 10.88
CA ASN A 234 -16.86 2.06 12.21
C ASN A 234 -16.12 0.82 12.74
N PHE A 235 -15.90 -0.17 11.89
CA PHE A 235 -15.10 -1.35 12.25
C PHE A 235 -13.67 -0.97 12.63
N ILE A 236 -13.04 -0.09 11.85
CA ILE A 236 -11.68 0.41 12.11
C ILE A 236 -11.63 1.12 13.47
N GLY A 237 -12.57 2.02 13.74
CA GLY A 237 -12.67 2.72 15.02
C GLY A 237 -12.85 1.78 16.23
N SER A 238 -13.63 0.70 16.07
CA SER A 238 -13.80 -0.33 17.10
C SER A 238 -12.50 -1.08 17.39
N GLU A 239 -11.81 -1.54 16.35
CA GLU A 239 -10.53 -2.26 16.47
C GLU A 239 -9.45 -1.37 17.11
N LEU A 240 -9.39 -0.09 16.73
CA LEU A 240 -8.50 0.90 17.32
C LEU A 240 -8.75 1.06 18.84
N ARG A 241 -10.01 1.19 19.26
CA ARG A 241 -10.37 1.22 20.69
C ARG A 241 -9.96 -0.06 21.41
N ARG A 242 -10.12 -1.23 20.77
CA ARG A 242 -9.64 -2.51 21.33
C ARG A 242 -8.13 -2.49 21.57
N PHE A 243 -7.34 -2.02 20.60
CA PHE A 243 -5.88 -1.95 20.73
C PHE A 243 -5.44 -0.98 21.83
N ARG A 244 -6.09 0.19 21.98
CA ARG A 244 -5.83 1.13 23.08
C ARG A 244 -6.04 0.46 24.45
N ASN A 245 -7.09 -0.35 24.56
CA ASN A 245 -7.47 -1.03 25.79
C ASN A 245 -6.74 -2.37 26.01
N SER A 246 -5.84 -2.76 25.11
CA SER A 246 -5.04 -3.98 25.24
C SER A 246 -4.21 -4.03 26.52
N LYS A 247 -3.94 -5.26 26.98
CA LYS A 247 -3.02 -5.56 28.09
C LYS A 247 -1.58 -5.21 27.73
N ASN A 248 -1.20 -5.44 26.49
CA ASN A 248 0.13 -5.12 25.99
C ASN A 248 0.18 -3.63 25.64
N LYS A 249 0.44 -2.75 26.61
CA LYS A 249 0.41 -1.30 26.36
C LYS A 249 1.47 -0.89 25.32
N SER A 250 1.02 -0.17 24.29
CA SER A 250 1.88 0.55 23.35
C SER A 250 2.41 1.84 24.01
N ALA A 251 3.42 2.46 23.39
CA ALA A 251 3.93 3.76 23.84
C ALA A 251 2.80 4.80 23.95
N PRO A 252 2.88 5.76 24.90
CA PRO A 252 1.85 6.77 25.11
C PRO A 252 1.44 7.51 23.82
N TRP A 253 2.41 7.92 23.00
CA TRP A 253 2.16 8.61 21.74
C TRP A 253 1.38 7.77 20.71
N ILE A 254 1.57 6.44 20.68
CA ILE A 254 0.77 5.53 19.85
C ILE A 254 -0.67 5.52 20.35
N ASN A 255 -0.87 5.44 21.67
CA ASN A 255 -2.22 5.44 22.24
C ASN A 255 -2.96 6.76 22.00
N THR A 256 -2.26 7.90 22.09
CA THR A 256 -2.80 9.22 21.72
C THR A 256 -3.22 9.24 20.26
N LYS A 257 -2.38 8.72 19.35
CA LYS A 257 -2.68 8.64 17.92
C LYS A 257 -3.89 7.73 17.63
N ILE A 258 -3.95 6.56 18.28
CA ILE A 258 -5.10 5.65 18.20
C ILE A 258 -6.39 6.35 18.64
N GLU A 259 -6.35 7.04 19.78
CA GLU A 259 -7.52 7.75 20.31
C GLU A 259 -7.96 8.89 19.40
N GLY A 260 -7.01 9.71 18.93
CA GLY A 260 -7.29 10.78 17.99
C GLY A 260 -7.98 10.26 16.72
N ILE A 261 -7.47 9.17 16.14
CA ILE A 261 -8.09 8.54 14.96
C ILE A 261 -9.47 7.98 15.27
N ALA A 262 -9.63 7.23 16.37
CA ALA A 262 -10.91 6.65 16.73
C ALA A 262 -11.99 7.70 17.04
N ARG A 263 -11.60 8.81 17.67
CA ARG A 263 -12.46 9.98 17.91
C ARG A 263 -12.85 10.66 16.59
N GLY A 264 -11.87 10.93 15.73
CA GLY A 264 -12.11 11.55 14.42
C GLY A 264 -13.06 10.72 13.55
N ILE A 265 -12.90 9.38 13.53
CA ILE A 265 -13.84 8.47 12.85
C ILE A 265 -15.26 8.65 13.38
N LYS A 266 -15.44 8.66 14.70
CA LYS A 266 -16.75 8.78 15.34
C LYS A 266 -17.42 10.11 14.98
N GLU A 267 -16.74 11.22 15.23
CA GLU A 267 -17.27 12.56 14.97
C GLU A 267 -17.60 12.76 13.48
N HIS A 268 -16.75 12.25 12.59
CA HIS A 268 -16.98 12.35 11.15
C HIS A 268 -18.14 11.47 10.68
N SER A 269 -18.26 10.26 11.23
CA SER A 269 -19.38 9.37 10.92
C SER A 269 -20.72 9.96 11.37
N GLU A 270 -20.79 10.53 12.58
CA GLU A 270 -21.99 11.19 13.10
C GLU A 270 -22.44 12.37 12.21
N ARG A 271 -21.49 13.16 11.68
CA ARG A 271 -21.81 14.25 10.73
C ARG A 271 -22.39 13.71 9.43
N ILE A 272 -21.82 12.64 8.88
CA ILE A 272 -22.33 12.03 7.64
C ILE A 272 -23.70 11.40 7.87
N GLU A 273 -23.93 10.75 9.02
CA GLU A 273 -25.25 10.22 9.38
C GLU A 273 -26.31 11.32 9.49
N GLN A 274 -25.97 12.49 10.04
CA GLN A 274 -26.86 13.65 10.07
C GLN A 274 -27.21 14.15 8.65
N LEU A 275 -26.23 14.19 7.75
CA LEU A 275 -26.45 14.53 6.34
C LEU A 275 -27.37 13.51 5.64
N ARG A 276 -27.20 12.22 5.96
CA ARG A 276 -28.02 11.13 5.42
C ARG A 276 -29.47 11.14 5.91
N ALA A 277 -29.70 11.53 7.17
CA ALA A 277 -31.02 11.47 7.80
C ALA A 277 -32.08 12.36 7.12
N GLY A 278 -31.67 13.35 6.32
CA GLY A 278 -32.56 14.23 5.56
C GLY A 278 -33.01 13.69 4.20
N LEU A 279 -32.64 12.46 3.82
CA LEU A 279 -32.75 11.97 2.44
C LEU A 279 -33.77 10.85 2.31
N THR A 280 -34.71 11.01 1.36
CA THR A 280 -35.80 10.05 1.10
C THR A 280 -35.60 9.23 -0.17
N VAL A 281 -34.96 9.79 -1.21
CA VAL A 281 -34.54 9.11 -2.44
C VAL A 281 -33.28 9.79 -2.96
N MET A 282 -32.30 9.01 -3.41
CA MET A 282 -31.00 9.49 -3.86
C MET A 282 -30.74 8.99 -5.28
N ASP A 283 -30.69 9.90 -6.24
CA ASP A 283 -30.06 9.63 -7.53
C ASP A 283 -28.54 9.86 -7.44
N GLU A 284 -27.80 9.44 -8.47
CA GLU A 284 -26.34 9.55 -8.51
C GLU A 284 -25.86 11.00 -8.39
N GLN A 285 -26.57 11.96 -8.99
CA GLN A 285 -26.21 13.37 -8.91
C GLN A 285 -26.41 13.96 -7.50
N ALA A 286 -27.45 13.52 -6.79
CA ALA A 286 -27.69 13.91 -5.40
C ALA A 286 -26.58 13.37 -4.49
N ILE A 287 -26.14 12.12 -4.71
CA ILE A 287 -25.00 11.53 -4.01
C ILE A 287 -23.75 12.38 -4.21
N GLU A 288 -23.37 12.67 -5.45
CA GLU A 288 -22.16 13.44 -5.77
C GLU A 288 -22.18 14.84 -5.13
N ARG A 289 -23.31 15.54 -5.17
CA ARG A 289 -23.46 16.87 -4.56
C ARG A 289 -23.29 16.83 -3.05
N LEU A 290 -23.84 15.81 -2.40
CA LEU A 290 -23.72 15.65 -0.96
C LEU A 290 -22.30 15.25 -0.54
N GLU A 291 -21.67 14.33 -1.28
CA GLU A 291 -20.29 13.94 -1.05
C GLU A 291 -19.33 15.12 -1.20
N ALA A 292 -19.60 16.04 -2.14
CA ALA A 292 -18.85 17.29 -2.29
C ALA A 292 -19.03 18.28 -1.10
N MET A 293 -20.11 18.15 -0.33
CA MET A 293 -20.35 18.97 0.88
C MET A 293 -19.70 18.39 2.14
N ILE A 294 -19.27 17.12 2.11
CA ILE A 294 -18.65 16.48 3.27
C ILE A 294 -17.26 17.10 3.49
N PRO A 295 -17.00 17.72 4.66
CA PRO A 295 -15.70 18.29 4.93
C PRO A 295 -14.63 17.20 5.03
N PRO A 296 -13.35 17.51 4.79
CA PRO A 296 -12.27 16.56 5.02
C PRO A 296 -12.25 16.05 6.47
N LEU A 297 -11.88 14.78 6.66
CA LEU A 297 -11.69 14.20 7.99
C LEU A 297 -10.66 15.00 8.81
N GLN A 298 -11.13 15.60 9.90
CA GLN A 298 -10.29 16.30 10.87
C GLN A 298 -9.89 15.35 12.00
N ILE A 299 -8.61 15.36 12.36
CA ILE A 299 -8.10 14.59 13.48
C ILE A 299 -7.34 15.54 14.40
N GLY A 300 -7.94 15.83 15.55
CA GLY A 300 -7.23 16.46 16.66
C GLY A 300 -6.26 15.45 17.26
N LEU A 301 -4.97 15.57 16.90
CA LEU A 301 -3.86 14.86 17.55
C LEU A 301 -3.29 15.64 18.74
N GLU A 302 -3.90 16.78 19.06
CA GLU A 302 -3.63 17.62 20.24
C GLU A 302 -4.26 17.03 21.51
#